data_AF-A0A2T9WMA3-F1
#
_entry.id   AF-A0A2T9WMA3-F1
#
_cell.length_a   1.000
_cell.length_b   1.000
_cell.length_c   1.000
_cell.angle_alpha   90.00
_cell.angle_beta   90.00
_cell.angle_gamma   90.00
#
_symmetry.space_group_name_H-M   'P 1'
#
loop_
_entity.id
_entity.type
_entity.pdbx_description
1 polymer ?
#
loop_
_entity_poly.entity_id
_entity_poly.type
_entity_poly.pdbx_seq_one_letter_code
_entity_poly.pdbx_strand_id
1 'polypeptide(L)'
;MYEEELGKEFVKEFGEKLIEYAKNSYEEYQKELQQAHNKLPQTYREMLDVLLKKIDDSVPCKEENCLNSYEWSDIYQYIYKNHFKANVIRIINKHLEGLDSALPNYNKEIKNIRDVLITLSETEVNKTLFAAYMLTEYNALIDILSNPANSSINDKIFKQIKNLKASNDVQNYINAIQNYIEKQMEWIDLSYKKASEYIEDTIEELFHNNAEGFVVKMLSALFKYIA
;
A
#
# COMPACT_ATOMS: atom_id res chain seq x y z
N MET A 1 -5.45 -24.70 -0.65
CA MET A 1 -6.42 -24.24 -1.67
C MET A 1 -5.77 -23.91 -3.00
N TYR A 2 -5.09 -22.77 -3.20
CA TYR A 2 -4.55 -22.41 -4.53
C TYR A 2 -3.54 -23.41 -5.10
N GLU A 3 -2.61 -23.94 -4.29
CA GLU A 3 -1.66 -24.96 -4.76
C GLU A 3 -2.37 -26.24 -5.24
N GLU A 4 -3.35 -26.70 -4.47
CA GLU A 4 -4.13 -27.90 -4.79
C GLU A 4 -4.92 -27.70 -6.09
N GLU A 5 -5.62 -26.56 -6.20
CA GLU A 5 -6.52 -26.29 -7.32
C GLU A 5 -5.78 -25.86 -8.58
N LEU A 6 -4.83 -24.93 -8.46
CA LEU A 6 -4.16 -24.30 -9.59
C LEU A 6 -2.73 -24.79 -9.83
N GLY A 7 -2.10 -25.47 -8.87
CA GLY A 7 -0.74 -26.04 -9.02
C GLY A 7 0.35 -25.22 -8.34
N LYS A 8 1.52 -25.85 -8.16
CA LYS A 8 2.70 -25.23 -7.55
C LYS A 8 3.29 -24.15 -8.44
N GLU A 9 3.17 -24.32 -9.75
CA GLU A 9 3.59 -23.40 -10.80
C GLU A 9 2.90 -22.05 -10.62
N PHE A 10 1.57 -22.06 -10.48
CA PHE A 10 0.79 -20.85 -10.18
C PHE A 10 1.27 -20.19 -8.89
N VAL A 11 1.42 -20.96 -7.81
CA VAL A 11 1.78 -20.39 -6.50
C VAL A 11 3.13 -19.69 -6.56
N LYS A 12 4.10 -20.33 -7.19
CA LYS A 12 5.45 -19.80 -7.35
C LYS A 12 5.47 -18.57 -8.26
N GLU A 13 4.88 -18.65 -9.45
CA GLU A 13 4.88 -17.54 -10.43
C GLU A 13 4.15 -16.30 -9.89
N PHE A 14 3.01 -16.50 -9.22
CA PHE A 14 2.29 -15.39 -8.59
C PHE A 14 3.11 -14.76 -7.47
N GLY A 15 3.75 -15.58 -6.62
CA GLY A 15 4.66 -15.11 -5.59
C GLY A 15 5.85 -14.32 -6.15
N GLU A 16 6.47 -14.78 -7.24
CA GLU A 16 7.55 -14.06 -7.92
C GLU A 16 7.09 -12.70 -8.46
N LYS A 17 5.86 -12.62 -9.01
CA LYS A 17 5.27 -11.36 -9.44
C LYS A 17 4.94 -10.42 -8.29
N LEU A 18 4.47 -10.94 -7.15
CA LEU A 18 4.29 -10.13 -5.94
C LEU A 18 5.64 -9.60 -5.42
N ILE A 19 6.72 -10.38 -5.49
CA ILE A 19 8.07 -9.92 -5.11
C ILE A 19 8.55 -8.79 -6.03
N GLU A 20 8.31 -8.91 -7.34
CA GLU A 20 8.62 -7.84 -8.30
C GLU A 20 7.84 -6.55 -7.93
N TYR A 21 6.54 -6.67 -7.67
CA TYR A 21 5.70 -5.56 -7.23
C TYR A 21 6.19 -4.95 -5.90
N ALA A 22 6.57 -5.79 -4.94
CA ALA A 22 7.14 -5.39 -3.66
C ALA A 22 8.42 -4.55 -3.82
N LYS A 23 9.32 -4.94 -4.72
CA LYS A 23 10.53 -4.16 -5.03
C LYS A 23 10.18 -2.81 -5.65
N ASN A 24 9.27 -2.79 -6.61
CA ASN A 24 8.81 -1.53 -7.22
C ASN A 24 8.20 -0.58 -6.19
N SER A 25 7.41 -1.08 -5.23
CA SER A 25 6.84 -0.28 -4.15
C SER A 25 7.92 0.35 -3.24
N TYR A 26 9.04 -0.35 -3.03
CA TYR A 26 10.18 0.16 -2.28
C TYR A 26 10.92 1.24 -3.07
N GLU A 27 11.14 1.05 -4.36
CA GLU A 27 11.76 2.05 -5.24
C GLU A 27 10.93 3.35 -5.30
N GLU A 28 9.61 3.23 -5.39
CA GLU A 28 8.70 4.38 -5.34
C GLU A 28 8.81 5.13 -4.00
N TYR A 29 8.77 4.40 -2.89
CA TYR A 29 9.00 4.96 -1.54
C TYR A 29 10.32 5.74 -1.46
N GLN A 30 11.42 5.16 -1.96
CA GLN A 30 12.74 5.79 -1.94
C GLN A 30 12.77 7.08 -2.76
N LYS A 31 12.09 7.09 -3.91
CA LYS A 31 11.98 8.28 -4.77
C LYS A 31 11.24 9.42 -4.05
N GLU A 32 10.12 9.13 -3.40
CA GLU A 32 9.36 10.12 -2.63
C GLU A 32 10.18 10.65 -1.44
N LEU A 33 10.87 9.76 -0.72
CA LEU A 33 11.73 10.11 0.41
C LEU A 33 12.84 11.06 0.01
N GLN A 34 13.54 10.76 -1.10
CA GLN A 34 14.62 11.61 -1.60
C GLN A 34 14.11 13.02 -1.93
N GLN A 35 12.90 13.14 -2.50
CA GLN A 35 12.30 14.44 -2.79
C GLN A 35 12.01 15.23 -1.51
N ALA A 36 11.44 14.59 -0.50
CA ALA A 36 11.14 15.22 0.79
C ALA A 36 12.43 15.67 1.49
N HIS A 37 13.44 14.79 1.53
CA HIS A 37 14.75 15.08 2.12
C HIS A 37 15.48 16.24 1.42
N ASN A 38 15.26 16.47 0.13
CA ASN A 38 15.90 17.59 -0.55
C ASN A 38 15.29 18.95 -0.16
N LYS A 39 14.03 18.98 0.29
CA LYS A 39 13.29 20.22 0.57
C LYS A 39 13.10 20.50 2.06
N LEU A 40 13.03 19.47 2.89
CA LEU A 40 12.79 19.61 4.31
C LEU A 40 14.03 20.15 5.05
N PRO A 41 13.85 21.11 5.97
CA PRO A 41 14.85 21.44 6.98
C PRO A 41 15.32 20.20 7.75
N GLN A 42 16.60 20.17 8.14
CA GLN A 42 17.25 19.02 8.79
C GLN A 42 16.42 18.41 9.94
N THR A 43 15.94 19.24 10.86
CA THR A 43 15.16 18.78 12.02
C THR A 43 13.90 18.02 11.61
N TYR A 44 13.24 18.40 10.51
CA TYR A 44 12.01 17.73 10.06
C TYR A 44 12.30 16.49 9.22
N ARG A 45 13.47 16.42 8.56
CA ARG A 45 13.97 15.18 7.97
C ARG A 45 14.15 14.11 9.03
N GLU A 46 14.80 14.46 10.14
CA GLU A 46 15.01 13.54 11.26
C GLU A 46 13.68 13.09 11.88
N MET A 47 12.68 13.98 11.99
CA MET A 47 11.34 13.60 12.44
C MET A 47 10.65 12.64 11.47
N LEU A 48 10.74 12.89 10.16
CA LEU A 48 10.22 11.98 9.14
C LEU A 48 10.91 10.61 9.24
N ASP A 49 12.24 10.55 9.36
CA ASP A 49 12.97 9.29 9.47
C ASP A 49 12.56 8.49 10.72
N VAL A 50 12.30 9.17 11.85
CA VAL A 50 11.78 8.54 13.06
C VAL A 50 10.38 7.95 12.83
N LEU A 51 9.49 8.68 12.15
CA LEU A 51 8.16 8.18 11.78
C LEU A 51 8.26 6.94 10.88
N LEU A 52 9.09 6.99 9.84
CA LEU A 52 9.29 5.88 8.89
C LEU A 52 9.86 4.64 9.59
N LYS A 53 10.79 4.83 10.53
CA LYS A 53 11.33 3.75 11.34
C LYS A 53 10.27 3.08 12.22
N LYS A 54 9.35 3.85 12.81
CA LYS A 54 8.23 3.28 13.59
C LYS A 54 7.33 2.40 12.72
N ILE A 55 7.10 2.80 11.47
CA ILE A 55 6.36 2.02 10.49
C ILE A 55 7.14 0.72 10.17
N ASP A 56 8.46 0.79 9.93
CA ASP A 56 9.30 -0.40 9.70
C ASP A 56 9.31 -1.35 10.91
N ASP A 57 9.27 -0.84 12.12
CA ASP A 57 9.22 -1.65 13.35
C ASP A 57 7.84 -2.27 13.63
N SER A 58 6.80 -1.85 12.90
CA SER A 58 5.44 -2.40 13.05
C SER A 58 5.20 -3.71 12.29
N VAL A 59 6.11 -4.09 11.39
CA VAL A 59 6.02 -5.34 10.62
C VAL A 59 7.27 -6.23 10.79
N PRO A 60 7.11 -7.56 10.82
CA PRO A 60 8.24 -8.51 10.83
C PRO A 60 9.16 -8.38 9.61
N CYS A 61 8.61 -8.21 8.41
CA CYS A 61 9.37 -8.19 7.16
C CYS A 61 9.94 -6.79 6.87
N LYS A 62 11.18 -6.55 7.31
CA LYS A 62 11.81 -5.21 7.26
C LYS A 62 12.52 -4.92 5.93
N GLU A 63 13.18 -5.91 5.35
CA GLU A 63 14.08 -5.76 4.20
C GLU A 63 13.72 -6.76 3.10
N GLU A 64 14.23 -6.62 1.89
CA GLU A 64 13.90 -7.54 0.78
C GLU A 64 14.29 -9.00 1.04
N ASN A 65 15.22 -9.26 1.97
CA ASN A 65 15.70 -10.60 2.29
C ASN A 65 14.66 -11.51 2.98
N CYS A 66 13.57 -10.95 3.52
CA CYS A 66 12.45 -11.74 4.04
C CYS A 66 11.44 -12.14 2.97
N LEU A 67 11.60 -11.71 1.71
CA LEU A 67 10.65 -12.02 0.65
C LEU A 67 10.87 -13.44 0.11
N ASN A 68 9.83 -14.27 0.22
CA ASN A 68 9.79 -15.64 -0.27
C ASN A 68 8.53 -15.86 -1.10
N SER A 69 8.67 -16.40 -2.32
CA SER A 69 7.56 -16.55 -3.28
C SER A 69 6.46 -17.51 -2.81
N TYR A 70 6.70 -18.29 -1.75
CA TYR A 70 5.68 -19.14 -1.14
C TYR A 70 5.05 -18.54 0.13
N GLU A 71 5.58 -17.42 0.65
CA GLU A 71 5.12 -16.76 1.89
C GLU A 71 4.47 -15.42 1.55
N TRP A 72 3.30 -15.49 0.90
CA TRP A 72 2.61 -14.29 0.40
C TRP A 72 2.26 -13.28 1.50
N SER A 73 2.00 -13.74 2.73
CA SER A 73 1.71 -12.86 3.86
C SER A 73 2.83 -11.85 4.11
N ASP A 74 4.08 -12.29 3.97
CA ASP A 74 5.26 -11.46 4.24
C ASP A 74 5.49 -10.49 3.08
N ILE A 75 5.24 -10.94 1.86
CA ILE A 75 5.26 -10.09 0.67
C ILE A 75 4.20 -8.98 0.78
N TYR A 76 2.95 -9.32 1.12
CA TYR A 76 1.89 -8.32 1.30
C TYR A 76 2.22 -7.31 2.41
N GLN A 77 2.70 -7.76 3.57
CA GLN A 77 3.13 -6.86 4.64
C GLN A 77 4.22 -5.88 4.19
N TYR A 78 5.19 -6.36 3.42
CA TYR A 78 6.24 -5.53 2.86
C TYR A 78 5.68 -4.48 1.88
N ILE A 79 4.78 -4.89 0.98
CA ILE A 79 4.09 -3.99 0.04
C ILE A 79 3.28 -2.93 0.81
N TYR A 80 2.41 -3.33 1.75
CA TYR A 80 1.60 -2.40 2.54
C TYR A 80 2.46 -1.34 3.21
N LYS A 81 3.53 -1.77 3.86
CA LYS A 81 4.43 -0.87 4.55
C LYS A 81 5.02 0.18 3.60
N ASN A 82 5.56 -0.24 2.47
CA ASN A 82 6.24 0.68 1.55
C ASN A 82 5.28 1.65 0.89
N HIS A 83 4.11 1.20 0.45
CA HIS A 83 3.08 2.12 -0.06
C HIS A 83 2.59 3.08 1.03
N PHE A 84 2.35 2.61 2.26
CA PHE A 84 1.95 3.49 3.34
C PHE A 84 2.99 4.58 3.62
N LYS A 85 4.28 4.22 3.69
CA LYS A 85 5.39 5.18 3.80
C LYS A 85 5.38 6.15 2.62
N ALA A 86 5.27 5.66 1.39
CA ALA A 86 5.23 6.50 0.18
C ALA A 86 4.08 7.50 0.23
N ASN A 87 2.87 7.09 0.64
CA ASN A 87 1.69 7.96 0.71
C ASN A 87 1.83 9.06 1.77
N VAL A 88 2.35 8.71 2.97
CA VAL A 88 2.68 9.70 4.02
C VAL A 88 3.70 10.72 3.50
N ILE A 89 4.69 10.29 2.73
CA ILE A 89 5.69 11.20 2.18
C ILE A 89 5.11 12.03 1.04
N ARG A 90 4.28 11.44 0.17
CA ARG A 90 3.68 12.12 -1.00
C ARG A 90 2.83 13.30 -0.56
N ILE A 91 2.03 13.15 0.50
CA ILE A 91 1.25 14.27 1.04
C ILE A 91 2.16 15.35 1.64
N ILE A 92 3.25 15.00 2.31
CA ILE A 92 4.25 15.98 2.76
C ILE A 92 4.90 16.69 1.55
N ASN A 93 5.28 15.94 0.50
CA ASN A 93 5.86 16.48 -0.73
C ASN A 93 4.91 17.49 -1.40
N LYS A 94 3.61 17.19 -1.47
CA LYS A 94 2.58 18.10 -1.97
C LYS A 94 2.59 19.44 -1.23
N HIS A 95 2.73 19.45 0.10
CA HIS A 95 2.82 20.69 0.90
C HIS A 95 4.21 21.36 0.85
N LEU A 96 5.21 20.67 0.31
CA LEU A 96 6.53 21.24 -0.02
C LEU A 96 6.61 21.76 -1.46
N GLU A 97 5.63 21.49 -2.32
CA GLU A 97 5.59 22.01 -3.68
C GLU A 97 5.36 23.53 -3.69
N GLY A 98 6.20 24.25 -4.42
CA GLY A 98 6.12 25.71 -4.50
C GLY A 98 6.48 26.45 -3.19
N LEU A 99 6.96 25.74 -2.16
CA LEU A 99 7.39 26.35 -0.92
C LEU A 99 8.74 27.07 -1.12
N ASP A 100 8.73 28.39 -1.04
CA ASP A 100 9.93 29.23 -1.13
C ASP A 100 10.15 29.95 0.21
N SER A 101 11.35 29.81 0.76
CA SER A 101 11.79 30.47 2.01
C SER A 101 11.66 31.99 1.99
N ALA A 102 11.62 32.62 0.80
CA ALA A 102 11.40 34.05 0.65
C ALA A 102 9.92 34.46 0.74
N LEU A 103 8.98 33.52 0.68
CA LEU A 103 7.54 33.80 0.70
C LEU A 103 6.97 33.83 2.12
N PRO A 104 5.97 34.71 2.40
CA PRO A 104 5.42 34.88 3.76
C PRO A 104 4.76 33.63 4.35
N ASN A 105 4.29 32.71 3.50
CA ASN A 105 3.62 31.47 3.93
C ASN A 105 4.59 30.36 4.34
N TYR A 106 5.90 30.49 4.06
CA TYR A 106 6.89 29.45 4.36
C TYR A 106 6.85 28.98 5.81
N ASN A 107 6.95 29.91 6.77
CA ASN A 107 6.98 29.58 8.19
C ASN A 107 5.69 28.91 8.67
N LYS A 108 4.55 29.26 8.07
CA LYS A 108 3.26 28.64 8.38
C LYS A 108 3.23 27.20 7.89
N GLU A 109 3.58 26.95 6.63
CA GLU A 109 3.54 25.59 6.09
C GLU A 109 4.58 24.67 6.70
N ILE A 110 5.80 25.17 6.95
CA ILE A 110 6.81 24.41 7.67
C ILE A 110 6.32 24.03 9.09
N LYS A 111 5.61 24.94 9.78
CA LYS A 111 5.00 24.62 11.06
C LYS A 111 3.90 23.57 10.91
N ASN A 112 3.04 23.67 9.89
CA ASN A 112 2.00 22.67 9.63
C ASN A 112 2.62 21.28 9.41
N ILE A 113 3.66 21.17 8.57
CA ILE A 113 4.40 19.92 8.33
C ILE A 113 4.94 19.36 9.63
N ARG A 114 5.54 20.20 10.49
CA ARG A 114 6.02 19.77 11.81
C ARG A 114 4.88 19.20 12.66
N ASP A 115 3.76 19.90 12.74
CA ASP A 115 2.63 19.50 13.59
C ASP A 115 1.99 18.20 13.07
N VAL A 116 1.93 18.00 11.74
CA VAL A 116 1.55 16.73 11.10
C VAL A 116 2.53 15.61 11.46
N LEU A 117 3.84 15.83 11.31
CA LEU A 117 4.87 14.82 11.63
C LEU A 117 4.80 14.41 13.10
N ILE A 118 4.56 15.34 14.03
CA ILE A 118 4.38 15.05 15.45
C ILE A 118 3.17 14.14 15.65
N THR A 119 2.01 14.54 15.10
CA THR A 119 0.75 13.78 15.24
C THR A 119 0.88 12.37 14.67
N LEU A 120 1.39 12.24 13.45
CA LEU A 120 1.59 10.94 12.79
C LEU A 120 2.62 10.07 13.51
N SER A 121 3.54 10.67 14.27
CA SER A 121 4.53 9.95 15.06
C SER A 121 3.99 9.41 16.37
N GLU A 122 2.79 9.80 16.80
CA GLU A 122 2.16 9.21 17.98
C GLU A 122 1.85 7.73 17.72
N THR A 123 2.25 6.86 18.65
CA THR A 123 2.20 5.41 18.43
C THR A 123 0.80 4.91 18.11
N GLU A 124 -0.22 5.38 18.85
CA GLU A 124 -1.60 4.97 18.62
C GLU A 124 -2.14 5.49 17.29
N VAL A 125 -1.81 6.74 16.93
CA VAL A 125 -2.20 7.33 15.65
C VAL A 125 -1.57 6.55 14.49
N ASN A 126 -0.25 6.33 14.53
CA ASN A 126 0.47 5.64 13.48
C ASN A 126 -0.07 4.21 13.24
N LYS A 127 -0.24 3.44 14.31
CA LYS A 127 -0.76 2.06 14.23
C LYS A 127 -2.19 2.02 13.71
N THR A 128 -3.04 2.90 14.23
CA THR A 128 -4.45 2.97 13.82
C THR A 128 -4.57 3.35 12.35
N LEU A 129 -3.79 4.34 11.90
CA LEU A 129 -3.79 4.79 10.52
C LEU A 129 -3.23 3.72 9.56
N PHE A 130 -2.17 3.00 9.95
CA PHE A 130 -1.65 1.88 9.16
C PHE A 130 -2.64 0.72 9.09
N ALA A 131 -3.35 0.41 10.18
CA ALA A 131 -4.42 -0.58 10.17
C ALA A 131 -5.59 -0.16 9.27
N ALA A 132 -6.01 1.10 9.35
CA ALA A 132 -7.04 1.66 8.49
C ALA A 132 -6.65 1.59 7.00
N TYR A 133 -5.39 1.86 6.68
CA TYR A 133 -4.84 1.69 5.33
C TYR A 133 -4.97 0.25 4.82
N MET A 134 -4.48 -0.73 5.57
CA MET A 134 -4.55 -2.15 5.21
C MET A 134 -6.00 -2.61 5.02
N LEU A 135 -6.90 -2.22 5.92
CA LEU A 135 -8.33 -2.57 5.82
C LEU A 135 -9.00 -1.92 4.62
N THR A 136 -8.59 -0.70 4.25
CA THR A 136 -9.13 0.00 3.09
C THR A 136 -8.72 -0.68 1.80
N GLU A 137 -7.45 -1.08 1.68
CA GLU A 137 -6.98 -1.88 0.55
C GLU A 137 -7.71 -3.22 0.48
N TYR A 138 -7.80 -3.93 1.59
CA TYR A 138 -8.45 -5.24 1.64
C TYR A 138 -9.93 -5.16 1.24
N ASN A 139 -10.66 -4.17 1.75
CA ASN A 139 -12.03 -3.88 1.33
C ASN A 139 -12.12 -3.57 -0.17
N ALA A 140 -11.21 -2.74 -0.66
CA ALA A 140 -11.18 -2.37 -2.07
C ALA A 140 -10.95 -3.59 -2.96
N LEU A 141 -10.07 -4.50 -2.56
CA LEU A 141 -9.82 -5.75 -3.27
C LEU A 141 -11.05 -6.67 -3.24
N ILE A 142 -11.69 -6.83 -2.09
CA ILE A 142 -12.96 -7.58 -1.97
C ILE A 142 -14.02 -7.00 -2.89
N ASP A 143 -14.22 -5.69 -2.89
CA ASP A 143 -15.22 -5.02 -3.71
C ASP A 143 -14.94 -5.21 -5.21
N ILE A 144 -13.66 -5.17 -5.60
CA ILE A 144 -13.22 -5.43 -6.97
C ILE A 144 -13.54 -6.88 -7.35
N LEU A 145 -13.18 -7.86 -6.51
CA LEU A 145 -13.37 -9.28 -6.78
C LEU A 145 -14.85 -9.70 -6.74
N SER A 146 -15.64 -9.09 -5.86
CA SER A 146 -17.06 -9.42 -5.65
C SER A 146 -17.99 -8.76 -6.66
N ASN A 147 -17.50 -7.78 -7.44
CA ASN A 147 -18.27 -7.22 -8.53
C ASN A 147 -18.69 -8.33 -9.52
N PRO A 148 -19.98 -8.41 -9.93
CA PRO A 148 -20.46 -9.50 -10.80
C PRO A 148 -19.64 -9.71 -12.08
N ALA A 149 -19.14 -8.64 -12.70
CA ALA A 149 -18.33 -8.73 -13.90
C ALA A 149 -16.96 -9.37 -13.61
N ASN A 150 -16.28 -8.91 -12.56
CA ASN A 150 -14.96 -9.42 -12.18
C ASN A 150 -15.03 -10.82 -11.58
N SER A 151 -16.04 -11.10 -10.74
CA SER A 151 -16.31 -12.44 -10.21
C SER A 151 -16.52 -13.45 -11.34
N SER A 152 -17.33 -13.10 -12.35
CA SER A 152 -17.53 -13.95 -13.53
C SER A 152 -16.25 -14.18 -14.33
N ILE A 153 -15.42 -13.14 -14.51
CA ILE A 153 -14.10 -13.26 -15.16
C ILE A 153 -13.20 -14.19 -14.34
N ASN A 154 -13.14 -13.99 -13.03
CA ASN A 154 -12.33 -14.77 -12.10
C ASN A 154 -12.69 -16.25 -12.17
N ASP A 155 -13.98 -16.58 -12.01
CA ASP A 155 -14.48 -17.95 -12.04
C ASP A 155 -14.23 -18.63 -13.38
N LYS A 156 -14.39 -17.89 -14.49
CA LYS A 156 -14.15 -18.41 -15.83
C LYS A 156 -12.68 -18.79 -16.04
N ILE A 157 -11.76 -17.90 -15.70
CA ILE A 157 -10.33 -18.14 -15.84
C ILE A 157 -9.88 -19.26 -14.89
N PHE A 158 -10.35 -19.24 -13.65
CA PHE A 158 -10.05 -20.26 -12.65
C PHE A 158 -10.47 -21.66 -13.11
N LYS A 159 -11.70 -21.79 -13.63
CA LYS A 159 -12.21 -23.06 -14.20
C LYS A 159 -11.42 -23.49 -15.43
N GLN A 160 -11.02 -22.55 -16.28
CA GLN A 160 -10.20 -22.85 -17.46
C GLN A 160 -8.84 -23.44 -17.03
N ILE A 161 -8.14 -22.84 -16.07
CA ILE A 161 -6.86 -23.35 -15.56
C ILE A 161 -7.02 -24.77 -14.99
N LYS A 162 -8.07 -25.01 -14.18
CA LYS A 162 -8.35 -26.35 -13.63
C LYS A 162 -8.53 -27.41 -14.71
N ASN A 163 -9.28 -27.09 -15.77
CA ASN A 163 -9.50 -28.01 -16.87
C ASN A 163 -8.21 -28.31 -17.65
N LEU A 164 -7.40 -27.27 -17.94
CA LEU A 164 -6.12 -27.41 -18.66
C LEU A 164 -5.12 -28.24 -17.86
N LYS A 165 -5.07 -28.05 -16.54
CA LYS A 165 -4.28 -28.88 -15.62
C LYS A 165 -4.73 -30.34 -15.67
N ALA A 166 -6.04 -30.60 -15.61
CA ALA A 166 -6.59 -31.96 -15.64
C ALA A 166 -6.38 -32.67 -16.99
N SER A 167 -6.31 -31.92 -18.10
CA SER A 167 -6.05 -32.47 -19.43
C SER A 167 -4.56 -32.63 -19.77
N ASN A 168 -3.65 -32.30 -18.85
CA ASN A 168 -2.20 -32.26 -19.07
C ASN A 168 -1.78 -31.39 -20.27
N ASP A 169 -2.53 -30.34 -20.57
CA ASP A 169 -2.19 -29.39 -21.63
C ASP A 169 -1.24 -28.31 -21.07
N VAL A 170 0.02 -28.69 -20.93
CA VAL A 170 1.04 -27.92 -20.19
C VAL A 170 1.19 -26.51 -20.76
N GLN A 171 1.30 -26.35 -22.08
CA GLN A 171 1.55 -25.04 -22.68
C GLN A 171 0.37 -24.09 -22.45
N ASN A 172 -0.86 -24.54 -22.70
CA ASN A 172 -2.04 -23.70 -22.51
C ASN A 172 -2.31 -23.43 -21.03
N TYR A 173 -2.00 -24.39 -20.15
CA TYR A 173 -2.06 -24.22 -18.70
C TYR A 173 -1.14 -23.09 -18.22
N ILE A 174 0.14 -23.10 -18.63
CA ILE A 174 1.10 -22.03 -18.26
C ILE A 174 0.63 -20.68 -18.80
N ASN A 175 0.21 -20.61 -20.07
CA ASN A 175 -0.30 -19.36 -20.64
C ASN A 175 -1.54 -18.83 -19.88
N ALA A 176 -2.45 -19.73 -19.46
CA ALA A 176 -3.64 -19.35 -18.70
C ALA A 176 -3.29 -18.85 -17.30
N ILE A 177 -2.28 -19.45 -16.65
CA ILE A 177 -1.75 -18.97 -15.36
C ILE A 177 -1.18 -17.56 -15.49
N GLN A 178 -0.34 -17.31 -16.49
CA GLN A 178 0.27 -15.99 -16.69
C GLN A 178 -0.78 -14.89 -16.88
N ASN A 179 -1.76 -15.14 -17.76
CA ASN A 179 -2.88 -14.21 -17.97
C ASN A 179 -3.69 -13.98 -16.67
N TYR A 180 -3.88 -15.02 -15.86
CA TYR A 180 -4.60 -14.89 -14.60
C TYR A 180 -3.80 -14.09 -13.58
N ILE A 181 -2.49 -14.32 -13.47
CA ILE A 181 -1.60 -13.57 -12.61
C ILE A 181 -1.61 -12.09 -12.99
N GLU A 182 -1.46 -11.75 -14.27
CA GLU A 182 -1.56 -10.37 -14.75
C GLU A 182 -2.88 -9.72 -14.30
N LYS A 183 -4.00 -10.45 -14.44
CA LYS A 183 -5.31 -9.95 -14.04
C LYS A 183 -5.43 -9.73 -12.52
N GLN A 184 -4.88 -10.62 -11.71
CA GLN A 184 -4.82 -10.45 -10.26
C GLN A 184 -3.97 -9.24 -9.88
N MET A 185 -2.82 -9.04 -10.53
CA MET A 185 -1.95 -7.90 -10.29
C MET A 185 -2.63 -6.58 -10.64
N GLU A 186 -3.41 -6.51 -11.72
CA GLU A 186 -4.24 -5.33 -12.03
C GLU A 186 -5.22 -4.99 -10.90
N TRP A 187 -5.89 -6.00 -10.33
CA TRP A 187 -6.85 -5.79 -9.25
C TRP A 187 -6.19 -5.37 -7.95
N ILE A 188 -5.01 -5.92 -7.65
CA ILE A 188 -4.17 -5.54 -6.52
C ILE A 188 -3.68 -4.09 -6.68
N ASP A 189 -3.25 -3.69 -7.87
CA ASP A 189 -2.82 -2.30 -8.10
C ASP A 189 -3.97 -1.30 -7.88
N LEU A 190 -5.17 -1.64 -8.36
CA LEU A 190 -6.36 -0.83 -8.15
C LEU A 190 -6.78 -0.72 -6.68
N SER A 191 -6.62 -1.79 -5.88
CA SER A 191 -6.94 -1.74 -4.45
C SER A 191 -5.93 -0.87 -3.69
N TYR A 192 -4.64 -1.00 -3.99
CA TYR A 192 -3.60 -0.14 -3.43
C TYR A 192 -3.82 1.33 -3.78
N LYS A 193 -4.19 1.63 -5.03
CA LYS A 193 -4.52 3.00 -5.44
C LYS A 193 -5.65 3.61 -4.59
N LYS A 194 -6.75 2.88 -4.39
CA LYS A 194 -7.86 3.35 -3.55
C LYS A 194 -7.44 3.59 -2.10
N ALA A 195 -6.60 2.71 -1.55
CA ALA A 195 -6.09 2.86 -0.19
C ALA A 195 -5.13 4.06 -0.06
N SER A 196 -4.33 4.33 -1.10
CA SER A 196 -3.47 5.51 -1.17
C SER A 196 -4.27 6.80 -1.19
N GLU A 197 -5.29 6.88 -2.04
CA GLU A 197 -6.21 8.03 -2.10
C GLU A 197 -6.85 8.30 -0.73
N TYR A 198 -7.32 7.24 -0.04
CA TYR A 198 -7.88 7.35 1.30
C TYR A 198 -6.89 7.88 2.34
N ILE A 199 -5.65 7.40 2.36
CA ILE A 199 -4.65 7.84 3.34
C ILE A 199 -4.18 9.27 3.09
N GLU A 200 -3.96 9.63 1.83
CA GLU A 200 -3.60 11.01 1.48
C GLU A 200 -4.71 11.97 1.87
N ASP A 201 -5.97 11.65 1.55
CA ASP A 201 -7.15 12.45 1.92
C ASP A 201 -7.39 12.49 3.45
N THR A 202 -7.04 11.43 4.16
CA THR A 202 -7.12 11.40 5.63
C THR A 202 -6.07 12.31 6.24
N ILE A 203 -4.79 12.21 5.82
CA ILE A 203 -3.71 13.03 6.35
C ILE A 203 -3.88 14.51 5.97
N GLU A 204 -4.45 14.81 4.80
CA GLU A 204 -4.74 16.17 4.36
C GLU A 204 -5.60 16.95 5.38
N GLU A 205 -6.48 16.28 6.12
CA GLU A 205 -7.27 16.92 7.18
C GLU A 205 -6.39 17.56 8.26
N LEU A 206 -5.22 16.98 8.57
CA LEU A 206 -4.27 17.58 9.52
C LEU A 206 -3.67 18.87 8.97
N PHE A 207 -3.36 18.94 7.68
CA PHE A 207 -2.89 20.16 7.03
C PHE A 207 -3.95 21.27 6.99
N HIS A 208 -5.23 20.89 6.94
CA HIS A 208 -6.34 21.82 7.08
C HIS A 208 -6.69 22.19 8.54
N ASN A 209 -5.89 21.74 9.52
CA ASN A 209 -6.17 21.90 10.95
C ASN A 209 -7.52 21.29 11.40
N ASN A 210 -7.98 20.25 10.71
CA ASN A 210 -9.23 19.55 10.99
C ASN A 210 -8.96 18.21 11.70
N ALA A 211 -8.55 18.29 12.97
CA ALA A 211 -8.26 17.10 13.77
C ALA A 211 -9.47 16.16 13.93
N GLU A 212 -10.68 16.71 14.01
CA GLU A 212 -11.92 15.91 14.08
C GLU A 212 -12.13 15.13 12.78
N GLY A 213 -12.00 15.79 11.62
CA GLY A 213 -12.09 15.14 10.31
C GLY A 213 -11.05 14.03 10.13
N PHE A 214 -9.81 14.28 10.57
CA PHE A 214 -8.76 13.26 10.58
C PHE A 214 -9.17 12.01 11.37
N VAL A 215 -9.63 12.19 12.62
CA VAL A 215 -10.06 11.08 13.48
C VAL A 215 -11.26 10.35 12.89
N VAL A 216 -12.26 11.07 12.40
CA VAL A 216 -13.47 10.47 11.79
C VAL A 216 -13.10 9.63 10.57
N LYS A 217 -12.28 10.16 9.65
CA LYS A 217 -11.83 9.42 8.47
C LYS A 217 -11.01 8.19 8.85
N MET A 218 -10.04 8.33 9.76
CA MET A 218 -9.21 7.23 10.25
C MET A 218 -10.05 6.09 10.85
N LEU A 219 -11.06 6.42 11.68
CA LEU A 219 -11.92 5.41 12.30
C LEU A 219 -12.98 4.82 11.36
N SER A 220 -13.37 5.52 10.31
CA SER A 220 -14.40 5.04 9.37
C SER A 220 -14.05 3.70 8.69
N ALA A 221 -12.76 3.45 8.43
CA ALA A 221 -12.29 2.18 7.87
C ALA A 221 -12.38 1.03 8.90
N LEU A 222 -12.23 1.34 10.19
CA LEU A 222 -12.26 0.38 11.30
C LEU A 222 -13.69 -0.01 11.69
N PHE A 223 -14.64 0.94 11.66
CA PHE A 223 -16.02 0.68 12.07
C PHE A 223 -16.75 -0.35 11.19
N LYS A 224 -16.31 -0.55 9.93
CA LYS A 224 -16.83 -1.63 9.08
C LYS A 224 -16.62 -3.05 9.66
N TYR A 225 -15.76 -3.19 10.67
CA TYR A 225 -15.36 -4.46 11.27
C TYR A 225 -15.71 -4.59 12.76
N ILE A 226 -16.26 -3.53 13.36
CA ILE A 226 -16.65 -3.51 14.79
C ILE A 226 -18.18 -3.46 14.96
N ALA A 227 -18.93 -3.12 13.90
CA ALA A 227 -20.39 -3.14 13.85
C ALA A 227 -20.94 -4.51 13.44
#